data_AF-A0A2D6MDN1-F1
#
_entry.id   AF-A0A2D6MDN1-F1
#
_cell.length_a   1.000
_cell.length_b   1.000
_cell.length_c   1.000
_cell.angle_alpha   90.00
_cell.angle_beta   90.00
_cell.angle_gamma   90.00
#
_symmetry.space_group_name_H-M   'P 1'
#
loop_
_entity.id
_entity.type
_entity.pdbx_description
1 polymer ?
#
loop_
_entity_poly.entity_id
_entity_poly.type
_entity_poly.pdbx_seq_one_letter_code
_entity_poly.pdbx_strand_id
1 'polypeptide(L)'
;MSWAKYAKEKLKIDKQVSIRPCGNSMRGKIESRQLVTLQTCKFADLKVNDIVLVTVKGNDYLHLIKAIDKKRFLIGNNHGGINGWVNFNAIHGKVLSIK
;
A
#
# COMPACT_ATOMS: atom_id res chain seq x y z
N MET A 1 1.05 -4.80 18.36
CA MET A 1 0.32 -5.06 17.10
C MET A 1 1.04 -4.31 15.98
N SER A 2 1.29 -4.93 14.81
CA SER A 2 1.96 -4.21 13.70
C SER A 2 1.05 -3.16 13.09
N TRP A 3 1.62 -2.06 12.58
CA TRP A 3 0.86 -0.98 11.92
C TRP A 3 0.01 -1.51 10.75
N ALA A 4 0.52 -2.52 10.03
CA ALA A 4 -0.15 -3.10 8.87
C ALA A 4 -1.36 -3.95 9.26
N LYS A 5 -1.24 -4.78 10.32
CA LYS A 5 -2.36 -5.58 10.82
C LYS A 5 -3.51 -4.67 11.28
N TYR A 6 -3.18 -3.64 12.06
CA TYR A 6 -4.15 -2.64 12.50
C TYR A 6 -4.84 -1.95 11.31
N ALA A 7 -4.09 -1.52 10.30
CA ALA A 7 -4.64 -0.88 9.12
C ALA A 7 -5.62 -1.79 8.35
N LYS A 8 -5.27 -3.06 8.14
CA LYS A 8 -6.14 -4.03 7.46
C LYS A 8 -7.43 -4.29 8.22
N GLU A 9 -7.36 -4.44 9.54
CA GLU A 9 -8.55 -4.65 10.37
C GLU A 9 -9.45 -3.42 10.35
N LYS A 10 -8.87 -2.22 10.46
CA LYS A 10 -9.62 -0.96 10.41
C LYS A 10 -10.24 -0.69 9.05
N LEU A 11 -9.54 -0.92 7.94
CA LEU A 11 -10.09 -0.74 6.58
C LEU A 11 -11.25 -1.69 6.24
N LYS A 12 -11.41 -2.80 6.97
CA LYS A 12 -12.58 -3.69 6.81
C LYS A 12 -13.84 -3.13 7.47
N ILE A 13 -13.67 -2.36 8.55
CA ILE A 13 -14.77 -1.82 9.36
C ILE A 13 -15.08 -0.39 8.89
N ASP A 14 -14.03 0.42 8.79
CA ASP A 14 -14.04 1.82 8.42
C ASP A 14 -13.60 1.99 6.96
N LYS A 15 -14.04 3.06 6.29
CA LYS A 15 -13.59 3.35 4.92
C LYS A 15 -12.16 3.91 4.87
N GLN A 16 -11.66 4.46 5.97
CA GLN A 16 -10.35 5.13 6.06
C GLN A 16 -9.67 4.86 7.40
N VAL A 17 -8.34 4.88 7.40
CA VAL A 17 -7.52 4.75 8.61
C VAL A 17 -6.24 5.57 8.48
N SER A 18 -5.77 6.17 9.57
CA SER A 18 -4.45 6.81 9.61
C SER A 18 -3.47 5.98 10.41
N ILE A 19 -2.24 5.84 9.90
CA ILE A 19 -1.18 5.02 10.48
C ILE A 19 0.18 5.73 10.38
N ARG A 20 1.14 5.25 11.16
CA ARG A 20 2.55 5.65 11.08
C ARG A 20 3.41 4.44 10.73
N PRO A 21 3.56 4.11 9.43
CA PRO A 21 4.34 2.95 9.00
C PRO A 21 5.82 3.13 9.36
N CYS A 22 6.52 2.03 9.60
CA CYS A 22 7.96 2.04 9.87
C CYS A 22 8.72 1.35 8.73
N GLY A 23 9.88 1.91 8.36
CA GLY A 23 10.77 1.34 7.35
C GLY A 23 11.35 2.40 6.42
N ASN A 24 12.28 1.99 5.55
CA ASN A 24 13.02 2.89 4.66
C ASN A 24 12.74 2.62 3.17
N SER A 25 11.92 1.62 2.83
CA SER A 25 11.67 1.21 1.44
C SER A 25 10.95 2.28 0.60
N MET A 26 10.27 3.21 1.27
CA MET A 26 9.55 4.33 0.65
C MET A 26 10.16 5.71 0.93
N ARG A 27 11.35 5.78 1.54
CA ARG A 27 12.05 7.05 1.82
C ARG A 27 12.11 7.93 0.58
N GLY A 28 11.82 9.22 0.73
CA GLY A 28 11.61 10.20 -0.35
C GLY A 28 10.16 10.33 -0.81
N LYS A 29 9.28 9.39 -0.46
CA LYS A 29 7.81 9.48 -0.65
C LYS A 29 7.05 9.37 0.67
N ILE A 30 7.44 8.40 1.51
CA ILE A 30 6.92 8.22 2.87
C ILE A 30 8.13 7.98 3.77
N GLU A 31 8.35 8.90 4.70
CA GLU A 31 9.38 8.76 5.72
C GLU A 31 8.92 7.83 6.85
N SER A 32 9.88 7.22 7.54
CA SER A 32 9.58 6.34 8.67
C SER A 32 8.80 7.11 9.75
N ARG A 33 7.70 6.52 10.23
CA ARG A 33 6.73 7.09 11.18
C ARG A 33 5.98 8.33 10.70
N GLN A 34 6.08 8.72 9.43
CA GLN A 34 5.27 9.78 8.84
C GLN A 34 3.78 9.42 8.89
N LEU A 35 2.89 10.40 9.02
CA LEU A 35 1.45 10.11 9.11
C LEU A 35 0.89 9.85 7.72
N VAL A 36 0.29 8.68 7.54
CA VAL A 36 -0.28 8.25 6.25
C VAL A 36 -1.73 7.88 6.45
N THR A 37 -2.61 8.42 5.62
CA THR A 37 -4.04 8.06 5.60
C THR A 37 -4.30 7.12 4.43
N LEU A 38 -4.89 5.97 4.73
CA LEU A 38 -5.31 4.95 3.78
C LEU A 38 -6.83 4.98 3.63
N GLN A 39 -7.30 4.60 2.44
CA GLN A 39 -8.71 4.44 2.12
C GLN A 39 -8.95 3.10 1.41
N THR A 40 -10.12 2.50 1.61
CA THR A 40 -10.58 1.39 0.78
C THR A 40 -10.74 1.83 -0.68
N CYS A 41 -10.29 1.01 -1.62
CA CYS A 41 -10.31 1.34 -3.04
C CYS A 41 -10.96 0.22 -3.85
N LYS A 42 -11.54 0.54 -5.01
CA LYS A 42 -11.97 -0.46 -5.99
C LYS A 42 -10.87 -0.68 -7.01
N PHE A 43 -10.95 -1.80 -7.74
CA PHE A 43 -10.00 -2.13 -8.81
C PHE A 43 -9.85 -1.00 -9.83
N ALA A 44 -10.96 -0.35 -10.22
CA ALA A 44 -10.98 0.73 -11.20
C ALA A 44 -10.30 2.03 -10.72
N ASP A 45 -10.11 2.21 -9.42
CA ASP A 45 -9.53 3.43 -8.84
C ASP A 45 -7.98 3.39 -8.78
N LEU A 46 -7.40 2.22 -9.06
CA LEU A 46 -5.97 1.96 -8.95
C LEU A 46 -5.25 2.27 -10.25
N LYS A 47 -4.21 3.10 -10.16
CA LYS A 47 -3.35 3.48 -11.28
C LYS A 47 -1.87 3.29 -10.96
N VAL A 48 -1.06 3.27 -12.00
CA VAL A 48 0.40 3.31 -11.88
C VAL A 48 0.80 4.54 -11.05
N ASN A 49 1.81 4.35 -10.20
CA ASN A 49 2.33 5.29 -9.20
C ASN A 49 1.46 5.52 -7.95
N ASP A 50 0.29 4.89 -7.83
CA ASP A 50 -0.40 4.87 -6.54
C ASP A 50 0.40 4.09 -5.50
N ILE A 51 0.38 4.56 -4.25
CA ILE A 51 0.93 3.83 -3.10
C ILE A 51 -0.21 3.05 -2.45
N VAL A 52 -0.02 1.75 -2.24
CA VAL A 52 -1.05 0.85 -1.71
C VAL A 52 -0.55 0.05 -0.53
N LEU A 53 -1.43 -0.22 0.43
CA LEU A 53 -1.23 -1.26 1.43
C LEU A 53 -1.47 -2.62 0.78
N VAL A 54 -0.42 -3.43 0.69
CA VAL A 54 -0.44 -4.66 -0.11
C VAL A 54 0.33 -5.79 0.56
N THR A 55 -0.18 -7.02 0.45
CA THR A 55 0.54 -8.21 0.89
C THR A 55 1.23 -8.89 -0.30
N VAL A 56 2.55 -9.02 -0.26
CA VAL A 56 3.33 -9.74 -1.28
C VAL A 56 4.10 -10.86 -0.60
N LYS A 57 3.88 -12.12 -1.03
CA LYS A 57 4.53 -13.32 -0.46
C LYS A 57 4.46 -13.35 1.09
N GLY A 58 3.29 -13.04 1.66
CA GLY A 58 3.04 -13.06 3.10
C GLY A 58 3.50 -11.82 3.89
N ASN A 59 4.16 -10.86 3.24
CA ASN A 59 4.64 -9.64 3.90
C ASN A 59 3.81 -8.42 3.49
N ASP A 60 3.46 -7.56 4.45
CA ASP A 60 2.69 -6.35 4.21
C ASP A 60 3.60 -5.15 3.94
N TYR A 61 3.28 -4.37 2.91
CA TYR A 61 4.04 -3.20 2.49
C TYR A 61 3.11 -2.03 2.19
N LEU A 62 3.66 -0.81 2.29
CA LEU A 62 3.15 0.36 1.58
C LEU A 62 4.06 0.60 0.39
N HIS A 63 3.68 0.19 -0.81
CA HIS A 63 4.54 0.25 -1.99
C HIS A 63 3.79 0.77 -3.21
N LEU A 64 4.54 1.09 -4.27
CA LEU A 64 4.03 1.63 -5.51
C LEU A 64 3.46 0.54 -6.41
N ILE A 65 2.38 0.86 -7.10
CA ILE A 65 2.00 0.17 -8.33
C ILE A 65 2.94 0.65 -9.43
N LYS A 66 3.85 -0.22 -9.88
CA LYS A 66 4.81 0.06 -10.95
C LYS A 66 4.25 -0.18 -12.34
N ALA A 67 3.35 -1.17 -12.47
CA ALA A 67 2.69 -1.51 -13.73
C ALA A 67 1.34 -2.20 -13.44
N ILE A 68 0.44 -2.17 -14.41
CA ILE A 68 -0.86 -2.85 -14.38
C ILE A 68 -0.95 -3.73 -15.62
N ASP A 69 -1.28 -5.00 -15.43
CA ASP A 69 -1.51 -5.96 -16.51
C ASP A 69 -2.82 -6.70 -16.24
N LYS A 70 -3.83 -6.42 -17.07
CA LYS A 70 -5.20 -6.97 -16.96
C LYS A 70 -5.80 -6.80 -15.56
N LYS A 71 -5.62 -7.77 -14.66
CA LYS A 71 -6.14 -7.79 -13.28
C LYS A 71 -5.04 -7.90 -12.22
N ARG A 72 -3.79 -7.69 -12.62
CA ARG A 72 -2.60 -7.81 -11.78
C ARG A 72 -1.86 -6.50 -11.70
N PHE A 73 -1.19 -6.29 -10.57
CA PHE A 73 -0.42 -5.10 -10.25
C PHE A 73 1.01 -5.50 -9.94
N LEU A 74 1.98 -4.87 -10.61
CA LEU A 74 3.40 -5.03 -10.29
C LEU A 74 3.72 -4.11 -9.13
N ILE A 75 4.13 -4.68 -8.00
CA ILE A 75 4.44 -3.93 -6.78
C ILE A 75 5.95 -3.72 -6.67
N GLY A 76 6.34 -2.50 -6.31
CA GLY A 76 7.74 -2.18 -6.06
C GLY A 76 7.92 -1.01 -5.09
N ASN A 77 9.10 -0.95 -4.48
CA ASN A 77 9.47 0.10 -3.54
C ASN A 77 9.89 1.41 -4.25
N ASN A 78 10.27 2.43 -3.48
CA ASN A 78 10.68 3.72 -4.04
C ASN A 78 12.12 3.71 -4.62
N HIS A 79 12.94 2.72 -4.28
CA HIS A 79 14.36 2.62 -4.64
C HIS A 79 14.62 1.71 -5.85
N GLY A 80 13.58 1.35 -6.61
CA GLY A 80 13.70 0.50 -7.81
C GLY A 80 13.57 -1.01 -7.57
N GLY A 81 13.42 -1.45 -6.32
CA GLY A 81 13.17 -2.86 -5.99
C GLY A 81 11.75 -3.29 -6.39
N ILE A 82 11.64 -4.48 -7.00
CA ILE A 82 10.38 -5.10 -7.40
C ILE A 82 10.05 -6.26 -6.47
N ASN A 83 8.87 -6.24 -5.85
CA ASN A 83 8.41 -7.30 -4.95
C ASN A 83 7.71 -8.43 -5.70
N GLY A 84 7.00 -8.10 -6.79
CA GLY A 84 6.33 -9.07 -7.66
C GLY A 84 4.93 -8.64 -8.07
N TRP A 85 4.30 -9.49 -8.87
CA TRP A 85 2.92 -9.32 -9.31
C TRP A 85 1.93 -9.82 -8.27
N VAL A 86 0.85 -9.07 -8.05
CA VAL A 86 -0.27 -9.48 -7.18
C VAL A 86 -1.61 -9.22 -7.85
N ASN A 87 -2.63 -9.97 -7.45
CA ASN A 87 -4.03 -9.70 -7.80
C ASN A 87 -4.62 -8.62 -6.87
N PHE A 88 -5.77 -8.07 -7.26
CA PHE A 88 -6.50 -7.09 -6.45
C PHE A 88 -6.76 -7.53 -4.99
N ASN A 89 -7.01 -8.82 -4.75
CA ASN A 89 -7.28 -9.35 -3.39
C ASN A 89 -6.10 -9.19 -2.41
N ALA A 90 -4.90 -8.91 -2.92
CA ALA A 90 -3.73 -8.65 -2.09
C ALA A 90 -3.61 -7.17 -1.68
N ILE A 91 -4.40 -6.28 -2.29
CA ILE A 91 -4.43 -4.84 -2.01
C ILE A 91 -5.55 -4.57 -1.02
N HIS A 92 -5.19 -3.98 0.12
CA HIS A 92 -6.11 -3.73 1.23
C HIS A 92 -6.60 -2.29 1.27
N GLY A 93 -5.86 -1.36 0.65
CA GLY A 93 -6.22 0.05 0.56
C GLY A 93 -5.19 0.87 -0.19
N LYS A 94 -5.55 2.10 -0.54
CA LYS A 94 -4.74 3.08 -1.24
C LYS A 94 -4.40 4.25 -0.33
N VAL A 95 -3.20 4.79 -0.44
CA VAL A 95 -2.80 6.02 0.25
C VAL A 95 -3.56 7.19 -0.35
N LEU A 96 -4.28 7.91 0.52
CA LEU A 96 -5.01 9.12 0.19
C LEU A 96 -4.18 10.37 0.47
N SER A 97 -3.49 10.43 1.61
CA SER A 97 -2.67 11.57 2.00
C SER A 97 -1.49 11.18 2.87
N ILE A 98 -0.43 11.98 2.79
CA ILE A 98 0.81 11.84 3.57
C ILE A 98 1.04 13.19 4.25
N LYS A 99 1.31 13.19 5.56
CA LYS A 99 1.58 14.37 6.39
C LYS A 99 2.86 14.17 7.18
#